data_AF-A0A2H3J908-F1
#
_entry.id   AF-A0A2H3J908-F1
#
_cell.length_a   1.000
_cell.length_b   1.000
_cell.length_c   1.000
_cell.angle_alpha   90.00
_cell.angle_beta   90.00
_cell.angle_gamma   90.00
#
_symmetry.space_group_name_H-M   'P 1'
#
loop_
_entity.id
_entity.type
_entity.pdbx_description
1 polymer ?
#
loop_
_entity_poly.entity_id
_entity_poly.type
_entity_poly.pdbx_seq_one_letter_code
_entity_poly.pdbx_strand_id
1 'polypeptide(L)'
;MELIGTHNDPRLLMDLLTNTFHYDPEHITVLVDDESKPHAWPTRENMVRAMKDLVAGAQPGDHFVFHFSGHGAQVPNLDGTEKSGFDDVIWPVDVVYNEDGSFDNFIKDDEIHQLLVEHVPPGAHFMMVFDCCHSGTAADLPNSSEECPPRTPTSSTSSSFPSAPAVKNIRVRGSHDAPNTAEDRDGPQRKMLQETHTPAKPLSQIDVPSVPALADVTSWAACEDDEVTLGGPRGGVFITAFVNALKKNPFVTHAELLHTVTREIAKITAAINAHLQSADEPYKAPTPELESIEPMEEKYLEPLDI
;
A
#
# COMPACT_ATOMS: atom_id res chain seq x y z
N MET A 1 -6.43 -16.75 22.85
CA MET A 1 -5.49 -15.82 23.53
C MET A 1 -5.95 -14.41 23.25
N GLU A 2 -5.94 -13.48 24.21
CA GLU A 2 -6.49 -12.14 24.01
C GLU A 2 -5.43 -11.16 23.48
N LEU A 3 -5.78 -10.36 22.46
CA LEU A 3 -4.94 -9.30 21.88
C LEU A 3 -5.59 -7.94 22.09
N ILE A 4 -5.31 -7.31 23.24
CA ILE A 4 -5.99 -6.08 23.67
C ILE A 4 -5.74 -4.89 22.71
N GLY A 5 -4.61 -4.88 22.00
CA GLY A 5 -4.28 -3.82 21.03
C GLY A 5 -5.16 -3.84 19.78
N THR A 6 -5.55 -5.04 19.32
CA THR A 6 -6.20 -5.28 18.03
C THR A 6 -7.52 -4.53 17.86
N HIS A 7 -8.31 -4.34 18.93
CA HIS A 7 -9.56 -3.58 18.88
C HIS A 7 -9.39 -2.10 18.46
N ASN A 8 -8.18 -1.56 18.55
CA ASN A 8 -7.90 -0.19 18.13
C ASN A 8 -7.50 -0.09 16.65
N ASP A 9 -7.02 -1.17 16.05
CA ASP A 9 -6.43 -1.16 14.71
C ASP A 9 -7.45 -0.85 13.60
N PRO A 10 -8.66 -1.44 13.59
CA PRO A 10 -9.72 -1.05 12.67
C PRO A 10 -10.10 0.44 12.79
N ARG A 11 -10.03 1.00 14.01
CA ARG A 11 -10.32 2.43 14.23
C ARG A 11 -9.24 3.32 13.61
N LEU A 12 -7.97 2.96 13.76
CA LEU A 12 -6.84 3.70 13.17
C LEU A 12 -6.95 3.77 11.64
N LEU A 13 -7.28 2.65 10.99
CA LEU A 13 -7.43 2.60 9.55
C LEU A 13 -8.72 3.30 9.08
N MET A 14 -9.86 3.10 9.75
CA MET A 14 -11.10 3.81 9.44
C MET A 14 -10.91 5.33 9.51
N ASP A 15 -10.19 5.83 10.53
CA ASP A 15 -9.87 7.26 10.66
C ASP A 15 -8.97 7.74 9.50
N LEU A 16 -8.05 6.91 9.00
CA LEU A 16 -7.24 7.24 7.83
C LEU A 16 -8.10 7.33 6.57
N LEU A 17 -8.89 6.29 6.29
CA LEU A 17 -9.71 6.18 5.09
C LEU A 17 -10.72 7.32 5.00
N THR A 18 -11.40 7.65 6.09
CA THR A 18 -12.42 8.71 6.11
C THR A 18 -11.82 10.11 6.09
N ASN A 19 -10.81 10.39 6.91
CA ASN A 19 -10.28 11.76 7.06
C ASN A 19 -9.24 12.14 6.01
N THR A 20 -8.49 11.18 5.46
CA THR A 20 -7.40 11.43 4.50
C THR A 20 -7.78 11.05 3.08
N PHE A 21 -8.42 9.89 2.89
CA PHE A 21 -8.79 9.37 1.57
C PHE A 21 -10.27 9.55 1.22
N HIS A 22 -11.03 10.16 2.14
CA HIS A 22 -12.42 10.57 1.92
C HIS A 22 -13.39 9.43 1.56
N TYR A 23 -13.13 8.22 2.06
CA TYR A 23 -14.10 7.14 2.03
C TYR A 23 -15.36 7.55 2.80
N ASP A 24 -16.53 7.28 2.22
CA ASP A 24 -17.79 7.47 2.92
C ASP A 24 -17.90 6.45 4.06
N PRO A 25 -18.07 6.88 5.33
CA PRO A 25 -18.27 5.96 6.45
C PRO A 25 -19.42 4.96 6.25
N GLU A 26 -20.44 5.30 5.44
CA GLU A 26 -21.56 4.39 5.13
C GLU A 26 -21.13 3.19 4.26
N HIS A 27 -19.98 3.28 3.58
CA HIS A 27 -19.40 2.20 2.78
C HIS A 27 -18.32 1.41 3.52
N ILE A 28 -18.09 1.68 4.81
CA ILE A 28 -17.11 0.97 5.63
C ILE A 28 -17.82 0.00 6.58
N THR A 29 -17.58 -1.30 6.39
CA THR A 29 -18.05 -2.34 7.32
C THR A 29 -16.94 -2.68 8.31
N VAL A 30 -17.22 -2.53 9.61
CA VAL A 30 -16.28 -2.83 10.69
C VAL A 30 -16.80 -4.00 11.53
N LEU A 31 -16.01 -5.06 11.63
CA LEU A 31 -16.27 -6.23 12.47
C LEU A 31 -15.28 -6.24 13.65
N VAL A 32 -15.78 -6.23 14.88
CA VAL A 32 -14.98 -6.19 16.11
C VAL A 32 -15.70 -6.98 17.20
N ASP A 33 -14.98 -7.86 17.90
CA ASP A 33 -15.50 -8.68 19.01
C ASP A 33 -15.52 -7.91 20.34
N ASP A 34 -16.02 -6.67 20.31
CA ASP A 34 -16.32 -5.94 21.54
C ASP A 34 -17.83 -5.97 21.83
N GLU A 35 -18.20 -5.82 23.11
CA GLU A 35 -19.61 -5.72 23.50
C GLU A 35 -20.22 -4.35 23.11
N SER A 36 -19.45 -3.48 22.44
CA SER A 36 -19.91 -2.16 22.04
C SER A 36 -20.70 -2.26 20.74
N LYS A 37 -21.98 -1.91 20.79
CA LYS A 37 -22.74 -1.63 19.57
C LYS A 37 -22.16 -0.36 18.94
N PRO A 38 -21.97 -0.30 17.61
CA PRO A 38 -22.79 -0.97 16.58
C PRO A 38 -22.13 -2.13 15.81
N HIS A 39 -20.92 -2.56 16.16
CA HIS A 39 -20.16 -3.51 15.31
C HIS A 39 -20.67 -4.94 15.44
N ALA A 40 -20.64 -5.68 14.32
CA ALA A 40 -20.88 -7.11 14.34
C ALA A 40 -19.60 -7.86 14.73
N TRP A 41 -19.75 -9.01 15.38
CA TRP A 41 -18.60 -9.82 15.77
C TRP A 41 -17.94 -10.47 14.54
N PRO A 42 -16.60 -10.58 14.48
CA PRO A 42 -15.85 -11.19 13.40
C PRO A 42 -15.89 -12.73 13.50
N THR A 43 -17.10 -13.30 13.42
CA THR A 43 -17.27 -14.75 13.23
C THR A 43 -16.90 -15.13 11.80
N ARG A 44 -16.56 -16.40 11.55
CA ARG A 44 -16.22 -16.88 10.20
C ARG A 44 -17.30 -16.52 9.19
N GLU A 45 -18.56 -16.73 9.57
CA GLU A 45 -19.71 -16.41 8.73
C GLU A 45 -19.80 -14.91 8.40
N ASN A 46 -19.61 -14.04 9.40
CA ASN A 46 -19.69 -12.59 9.20
C ASN A 46 -18.51 -12.06 8.37
N MET A 47 -17.30 -12.58 8.60
CA MET A 47 -16.11 -12.21 7.84
C MET A 47 -16.26 -12.61 6.37
N VAL A 48 -16.64 -13.86 6.08
CA VAL A 48 -16.85 -14.33 4.70
C VAL A 48 -17.98 -13.55 4.01
N ARG A 49 -19.06 -13.20 4.73
CA ARG A 49 -20.12 -12.35 4.18
C ARG A 49 -19.59 -10.96 3.83
N ALA A 50 -18.89 -10.31 4.76
CA ALA A 50 -18.34 -8.97 4.55
C ALA A 50 -17.32 -8.94 3.40
N MET A 51 -16.49 -9.97 3.25
CA MET A 51 -15.57 -10.12 2.11
C MET A 51 -16.34 -10.15 0.78
N LYS A 52 -17.40 -10.98 0.69
CA LYS A 52 -18.24 -11.05 -0.51
C LYS A 52 -18.94 -9.74 -0.81
N ASP A 53 -19.49 -9.09 0.21
CA ASP A 53 -20.19 -7.81 0.08
C ASP A 53 -19.23 -6.68 -0.36
N LEU A 54 -17.98 -6.69 0.11
CA LEU A 54 -16.96 -5.69 -0.23
C LEU A 54 -16.71 -5.61 -1.74
N VAL A 55 -16.58 -6.75 -2.41
CA VAL A 55 -16.28 -6.83 -3.85
C VAL A 55 -17.54 -7.04 -4.71
N ALA A 56 -18.73 -7.04 -4.10
CA ALA A 56 -19.98 -7.28 -4.80
C ALA A 56 -20.29 -6.16 -5.79
N GLY A 57 -20.29 -6.50 -7.09
CA GLY A 57 -20.63 -5.56 -8.15
C GLY A 57 -19.50 -4.59 -8.50
N ALA A 58 -18.27 -4.87 -8.07
CA ALA A 58 -17.08 -4.09 -8.39
C ALA A 58 -16.98 -3.74 -9.89
N GLN A 59 -16.57 -2.51 -10.18
CA GLN A 59 -16.38 -1.95 -11.51
C GLN A 59 -14.97 -1.41 -11.69
N PRO A 60 -14.47 -1.29 -12.93
CA PRO A 60 -13.22 -0.58 -13.20
C PRO A 60 -13.26 0.84 -12.64
N GLY A 61 -12.20 1.23 -11.93
CA GLY A 61 -12.07 2.52 -11.26
C GLY A 61 -12.57 2.57 -9.82
N ASP A 62 -13.13 1.47 -9.30
CA ASP A 62 -13.46 1.37 -7.87
C ASP A 62 -12.19 1.14 -7.02
N HIS A 63 -12.18 1.68 -5.81
CA HIS A 63 -11.11 1.53 -4.82
C HIS A 63 -11.63 0.78 -3.59
N PHE A 64 -10.98 -0.34 -3.28
CA PHE A 64 -11.33 -1.21 -2.17
C PHE A 64 -10.20 -1.26 -1.16
N VAL A 65 -10.57 -1.37 0.12
CA VAL A 65 -9.62 -1.64 1.20
C VAL A 65 -10.15 -2.76 2.07
N PHE A 66 -9.34 -3.79 2.27
CA PHE A 66 -9.58 -4.85 3.25
C PHE A 66 -8.50 -4.78 4.32
N HIS A 67 -8.89 -4.93 5.58
CA HIS A 67 -7.95 -4.95 6.69
C HIS A 67 -8.33 -6.00 7.70
N PHE A 68 -7.32 -6.76 8.13
CA PHE A 68 -7.42 -7.72 9.21
C PHE A 68 -6.32 -7.46 10.22
N SER A 69 -6.70 -7.42 11.49
CA SER A 69 -5.78 -7.47 12.62
C SER A 69 -6.31 -8.50 13.60
N GLY A 70 -5.43 -9.39 14.07
CA GLY A 70 -5.84 -10.52 14.91
C GLY A 70 -4.80 -11.64 14.91
N HIS A 71 -5.25 -12.83 15.29
CA HIS A 71 -4.39 -14.02 15.23
C HIS A 71 -4.30 -14.56 13.80
N GLY A 72 -3.08 -14.86 13.40
CA GLY A 72 -2.76 -15.66 12.23
C GLY A 72 -1.97 -16.91 12.64
N ALA A 73 -2.02 -17.94 11.82
CA ALA A 73 -1.30 -19.19 12.03
C ALA A 73 -1.01 -19.87 10.69
N GLN A 74 -0.19 -20.93 10.73
CA GLN A 74 0.06 -21.78 9.57
C GLN A 74 -0.56 -23.17 9.77
N VAL A 75 -1.15 -23.71 8.71
CA VAL A 75 -1.64 -25.09 8.66
C VAL A 75 -0.90 -25.87 7.58
N PRO A 76 -0.67 -27.18 7.74
CA PRO A 76 -0.03 -27.97 6.70
C PRO A 76 -0.80 -27.87 5.38
N ASN A 77 -0.11 -27.45 4.32
CA ASN A 77 -0.69 -27.44 2.99
C ASN A 77 -0.78 -28.89 2.48
N LEU A 78 -2.01 -29.34 2.20
CA LEU A 78 -2.29 -30.72 1.79
C LEU A 78 -2.45 -30.91 0.27
N ASP A 79 -2.63 -29.84 -0.50
CA ASP A 79 -2.77 -29.90 -1.96
C ASP A 79 -1.49 -29.54 -2.73
N GLY A 80 -0.50 -28.96 -2.03
CA GLY A 80 0.83 -28.65 -2.53
C GLY A 80 0.89 -27.37 -3.37
N THR A 81 -0.05 -26.43 -3.19
CA THR A 81 0.00 -25.10 -3.81
C THR A 81 1.16 -24.26 -3.26
N GLU A 82 1.46 -24.40 -1.97
CA GLU A 82 2.44 -23.57 -1.28
C GLU A 82 3.88 -24.09 -1.31
N LYS A 83 4.82 -23.20 -1.67
CA LYS A 83 6.26 -23.51 -1.71
C LYS A 83 6.82 -23.83 -0.32
N SER A 84 6.26 -23.22 0.72
CA SER A 84 6.62 -23.42 2.12
C SER A 84 6.16 -24.79 2.65
N GLY A 85 5.11 -25.36 2.04
CA GLY A 85 4.39 -26.53 2.54
C GLY A 85 3.33 -26.21 3.60
N PHE A 86 3.00 -24.93 3.81
CA PHE A 86 2.00 -24.46 4.77
C PHE A 86 1.12 -23.38 4.16
N ASP A 87 -0.18 -23.43 4.45
CA ASP A 87 -1.13 -22.35 4.16
C ASP A 87 -1.17 -21.38 5.34
N ASP A 88 -1.16 -20.08 5.05
CA ASP A 88 -1.39 -19.03 6.04
C ASP A 88 -2.89 -18.90 6.31
N VAL A 89 -3.26 -18.71 7.59
CA VAL A 89 -4.67 -18.61 8.00
C VAL A 89 -4.91 -17.47 8.95
N ILE A 90 -6.08 -16.85 8.83
CA ILE A 90 -6.60 -15.88 9.80
C ILE A 90 -7.65 -16.52 10.70
N TRP A 91 -7.71 -16.11 11.96
CA TRP A 91 -8.62 -16.68 12.95
C TRP A 91 -9.82 -15.77 13.21
N PRO A 92 -11.04 -16.23 12.89
CA PRO A 92 -12.27 -15.64 13.39
C PRO A 92 -12.40 -15.79 14.91
N VAL A 93 -13.28 -14.99 15.52
CA VAL A 93 -13.54 -15.05 16.98
C VAL A 93 -14.13 -16.40 17.41
N ASP A 94 -14.80 -17.10 16.51
CA ASP A 94 -15.39 -18.44 16.70
C ASP A 94 -14.50 -19.58 16.18
N VAL A 95 -13.19 -19.36 16.05
CA VAL A 95 -12.21 -20.43 15.82
C VAL A 95 -12.33 -21.52 16.90
N VAL A 96 -12.23 -22.78 16.50
CA VAL A 96 -12.39 -23.93 17.40
C VAL A 96 -11.02 -24.55 17.65
N TYR A 97 -10.60 -24.61 18.92
CA TYR A 97 -9.39 -25.35 19.32
C TYR A 97 -9.76 -26.78 19.72
N ASN A 98 -9.12 -27.75 19.09
CA ASN A 98 -9.31 -29.17 19.36
C ASN A 98 -8.34 -29.66 20.44
N GLU A 99 -8.69 -30.78 21.09
CA GLU A 99 -7.87 -31.37 22.16
C GLU A 99 -6.50 -31.86 21.68
N ASP A 100 -6.36 -32.15 20.39
CA ASP A 100 -5.12 -32.60 19.75
C ASP A 100 -4.17 -31.45 19.37
N GLY A 101 -4.57 -30.20 19.65
CA GLY A 101 -3.81 -28.99 19.32
C GLY A 101 -4.07 -28.46 17.92
N SER A 102 -4.92 -29.10 17.11
CA SER A 102 -5.40 -28.52 15.86
C SER A 102 -6.44 -27.43 16.10
N PHE A 103 -6.70 -26.62 15.08
CA PHE A 103 -7.74 -25.61 15.09
C PHE A 103 -8.60 -25.75 13.83
N ASP A 104 -9.89 -25.49 13.96
CA ASP A 104 -10.90 -25.51 12.90
C ASP A 104 -11.62 -24.16 12.81
N ASN A 105 -12.44 -23.97 11.77
CA ASN A 105 -13.23 -22.75 11.55
C ASN A 105 -12.37 -21.48 11.34
N PHE A 106 -11.15 -21.65 10.81
CA PHE A 106 -10.29 -20.59 10.30
C PHE A 106 -10.63 -20.25 8.83
N ILE A 107 -9.96 -19.22 8.28
CA ILE A 107 -10.04 -18.84 6.87
C ILE A 107 -8.61 -18.87 6.30
N LYS A 108 -8.41 -19.59 5.20
CA LYS A 108 -7.12 -19.70 4.51
C LYS A 108 -6.87 -18.53 3.56
N ASP A 109 -5.60 -18.22 3.31
CA ASP A 109 -5.11 -17.42 2.18
C ASP A 109 -5.79 -17.78 0.84
N ASP A 110 -5.86 -19.06 0.46
CA ASP A 110 -6.54 -19.53 -0.76
C ASP A 110 -8.01 -19.05 -0.82
N GLU A 111 -8.70 -19.11 0.34
CA GLU A 111 -10.11 -18.69 0.45
C GLU A 111 -10.22 -17.17 0.39
N ILE A 112 -9.28 -16.42 0.98
CA ILE A 112 -9.20 -14.96 0.87
C ILE A 112 -8.97 -14.55 -0.58
N HIS A 113 -8.01 -15.18 -1.27
CA HIS A 113 -7.72 -14.97 -2.67
C HIS A 113 -8.96 -15.20 -3.53
N GLN A 114 -9.63 -16.34 -3.34
CA GLN A 114 -10.85 -16.67 -4.06
C GLN A 114 -11.98 -15.67 -3.78
N LEU A 115 -12.21 -15.30 -2.52
CA LEU A 115 -13.34 -14.45 -2.14
C LEU A 115 -13.15 -13.00 -2.57
N LEU A 116 -11.91 -12.50 -2.54
CA LEU A 116 -11.61 -11.09 -2.75
C LEU A 116 -10.94 -10.86 -4.10
N VAL A 117 -9.75 -11.44 -4.32
CA VAL A 117 -8.88 -11.14 -5.46
C VAL A 117 -9.50 -11.54 -6.79
N GLU A 118 -10.06 -12.75 -6.91
CA GLU A 118 -10.65 -13.25 -8.16
C GLU A 118 -11.86 -12.43 -8.65
N HIS A 119 -12.47 -11.62 -7.77
CA HIS A 119 -13.68 -10.86 -8.04
C HIS A 119 -13.42 -9.39 -8.39
N VAL A 120 -12.17 -8.91 -8.30
CA VAL A 120 -11.81 -7.53 -8.64
C VAL A 120 -11.61 -7.40 -10.15
N PRO A 121 -12.37 -6.52 -10.84
CA PRO A 121 -12.26 -6.37 -12.29
C PRO A 121 -11.00 -5.58 -12.68
N PRO A 122 -10.51 -5.74 -13.93
CA PRO A 122 -9.44 -4.93 -14.44
C PRO A 122 -9.70 -3.43 -14.33
N GLY A 123 -8.70 -2.68 -13.89
CA GLY A 123 -8.80 -1.24 -13.65
C GLY A 123 -9.43 -0.81 -12.33
N ALA A 124 -9.86 -1.74 -11.47
CA ALA A 124 -10.13 -1.44 -10.07
C ALA A 124 -8.84 -1.55 -9.23
N HIS A 125 -8.83 -0.88 -8.09
CA HIS A 125 -7.73 -0.85 -7.13
C HIS A 125 -8.16 -1.52 -5.83
N PHE A 126 -7.32 -2.41 -5.31
CA PHE A 126 -7.63 -3.13 -4.09
C PHE A 126 -6.38 -3.29 -3.20
N MET A 127 -6.44 -2.67 -2.03
CA MET A 127 -5.40 -2.75 -1.02
C MET A 127 -5.84 -3.63 0.14
N MET A 128 -5.09 -4.69 0.42
CA MET A 128 -5.25 -5.53 1.59
C MET A 128 -4.15 -5.22 2.61
N VAL A 129 -4.51 -5.15 3.90
CA VAL A 129 -3.58 -4.85 4.98
C VAL A 129 -3.78 -5.87 6.11
N PHE A 130 -2.76 -6.67 6.38
CA PHE A 130 -2.76 -7.72 7.40
C PHE A 130 -1.80 -7.35 8.55
N ASP A 131 -2.34 -7.22 9.76
CA ASP A 131 -1.58 -7.07 11.01
C ASP A 131 -1.77 -8.33 11.87
N CYS A 132 -1.21 -9.44 11.39
CA CYS A 132 -1.20 -10.75 12.05
C CYS A 132 0.09 -11.54 11.75
N CYS A 133 0.44 -12.50 12.61
CA CYS A 133 1.59 -13.38 12.42
C CYS A 133 1.40 -14.27 11.19
N HIS A 134 2.48 -14.59 10.46
CA HIS A 134 2.46 -15.41 9.24
C HIS A 134 1.44 -14.89 8.21
N SER A 135 1.63 -13.64 7.76
CA SER A 135 0.77 -13.02 6.74
C SER A 135 1.51 -12.60 5.48
N GLY A 136 2.77 -13.02 5.35
CA GLY A 136 3.63 -12.69 4.22
C GLY A 136 3.07 -13.17 2.88
N THR A 137 2.24 -14.23 2.89
CA THR A 137 1.52 -14.74 1.70
C THR A 137 0.00 -14.75 1.89
N ALA A 138 -0.56 -13.93 2.80
CA ALA A 138 -1.97 -14.01 3.22
C ALA A 138 -3.04 -13.82 2.11
N ALA A 139 -2.63 -13.50 0.88
CA ALA A 139 -3.51 -13.35 -0.26
C ALA A 139 -2.98 -14.02 -1.55
N ASP A 140 -1.94 -14.85 -1.47
CA ASP A 140 -1.33 -15.60 -2.58
C ASP A 140 -1.05 -14.76 -3.83
N LEU A 141 -0.45 -13.58 -3.62
CA LEU A 141 -0.09 -12.71 -4.74
C LEU A 141 1.24 -13.16 -5.36
N PRO A 142 1.37 -13.09 -6.70
CA PRO A 142 2.47 -13.74 -7.41
C PRO A 142 3.84 -13.06 -7.27
N ASN A 143 3.91 -11.82 -6.79
CA ASN A 143 5.16 -11.08 -6.66
C ASN A 143 5.29 -10.48 -5.26
N SER A 144 6.45 -10.65 -4.62
CA SER A 144 6.71 -10.16 -3.27
C SER A 144 7.97 -9.28 -3.19
N SER A 145 7.95 -8.37 -2.22
CA SER A 145 9.09 -7.50 -1.90
C SER A 145 10.27 -8.25 -1.27
N GLU A 146 10.04 -9.44 -0.70
CA GLU A 146 11.09 -10.31 -0.21
C GLU A 146 11.95 -10.87 -1.36
N GLU A 147 11.28 -11.38 -2.40
CA GLU A 147 11.96 -11.92 -3.59
C GLU A 147 12.63 -10.81 -4.42
N CYS A 148 12.04 -9.60 -4.45
CA CYS A 148 12.59 -8.44 -5.14
C CYS A 148 12.54 -7.16 -4.28
N PRO A 149 13.53 -6.90 -3.42
CA PRO A 149 13.50 -5.74 -2.52
C PRO A 149 13.68 -4.41 -3.27
N PRO A 150 13.05 -3.31 -2.79
CA PRO A 150 13.16 -2.02 -3.44
C PRO A 150 14.60 -1.52 -3.41
N ARG A 151 15.01 -0.79 -4.44
CA ARG A 151 16.33 -0.15 -4.47
C ARG A 151 16.42 0.85 -3.34
N THR A 152 17.32 0.61 -2.40
CA THR A 152 17.65 1.63 -1.39
C THR A 152 18.22 2.86 -2.11
N PRO A 153 17.84 4.08 -1.73
CA PRO A 153 18.52 5.27 -2.21
C PRO A 153 19.94 5.24 -1.63
N THR A 154 20.86 4.58 -2.33
CA THR A 154 22.28 4.63 -2.03
C THR A 154 22.70 6.09 -2.06
N SER A 155 23.13 6.61 -0.92
CA SER A 155 23.98 7.78 -0.83
C SER A 155 25.02 7.70 -1.95
N SER A 156 24.94 8.63 -2.90
CA SER A 156 25.80 8.82 -4.07
C SER A 156 27.13 8.06 -4.01
N THR A 157 27.15 6.82 -4.50
CA THR A 157 28.39 6.21 -4.99
C THR A 157 28.46 6.54 -6.47
N SER A 158 29.55 7.22 -6.82
CA SER A 158 29.88 7.70 -8.15
C SER A 158 29.71 6.62 -9.22
N SER A 159 28.59 6.65 -9.93
CA SER A 159 28.53 6.08 -11.28
C SER A 159 29.35 7.00 -12.18
N SER A 160 30.57 6.58 -12.49
CA SER A 160 31.44 7.19 -13.48
C SER A 160 30.77 7.13 -14.86
N PHE A 161 29.90 8.10 -15.15
CA PHE A 161 29.47 8.35 -16.53
C PHE A 161 30.60 9.08 -17.26
N PRO A 162 30.98 8.66 -18.48
CA PRO A 162 31.95 9.38 -19.28
C PRO A 162 31.39 10.77 -19.60
N SER A 163 32.17 11.80 -19.28
CA SER A 163 31.81 13.20 -19.41
C SER A 163 31.43 13.55 -20.86
N ALA A 164 30.19 14.01 -21.07
CA ALA A 164 29.85 14.79 -22.26
C ALA A 164 30.52 16.19 -22.15
N PRO A 165 31.04 16.76 -23.24
CA PRO A 165 31.78 18.01 -23.18
C PRO A 165 30.85 19.20 -22.88
N ALA A 166 31.26 20.01 -21.89
CA ALA A 166 30.57 21.19 -21.43
C ALA A 166 30.42 22.25 -22.55
N VAL A 167 29.18 22.63 -22.85
CA VAL A 167 28.88 23.84 -23.61
C VAL A 167 29.02 25.02 -22.65
N LYS A 168 29.96 25.92 -22.96
CA LYS A 168 30.27 27.12 -22.19
C LYS A 168 29.11 28.13 -22.24
N ASN A 169 28.73 28.57 -21.06
CA ASN A 169 27.81 29.65 -20.71
C ASN A 169 27.95 30.90 -21.62
N ILE A 170 26.84 31.38 -22.18
CA ILE A 170 26.73 32.78 -22.63
C ILE A 170 26.12 33.60 -21.50
N ARG A 171 26.95 34.49 -20.98
CA ARG A 171 26.65 35.52 -19.97
C ARG A 171 26.21 36.79 -20.71
N VAL A 172 24.99 37.27 -20.49
CA VAL A 172 24.55 38.58 -21.01
C VAL A 172 24.65 39.62 -19.88
N ARG A 173 25.49 40.65 -20.08
CA ARG A 173 25.54 41.88 -19.28
C ARG A 173 25.93 43.08 -20.16
N GLY A 174 25.28 44.22 -19.91
CA GLY A 174 25.60 45.58 -20.39
C GLY A 174 24.45 46.16 -21.23
N SER A 175 23.57 47.05 -20.76
CA SER A 175 23.67 48.43 -20.24
C SER A 175 23.73 49.53 -21.32
N HIS A 176 22.88 50.55 -21.10
CA HIS A 176 22.66 51.84 -21.76
C HIS A 176 23.78 52.45 -22.63
N ASP A 177 23.39 53.08 -23.76
CA ASP A 177 23.47 54.54 -23.99
C ASP A 177 22.85 54.97 -25.36
N ALA A 178 22.15 56.12 -25.37
CA ALA A 178 21.69 56.89 -26.54
C ALA A 178 22.71 58.03 -26.83
N PRO A 179 22.69 58.89 -27.90
CA PRO A 179 21.51 59.43 -28.63
C PRO A 179 21.66 59.82 -30.14
N ASN A 180 20.52 60.25 -30.73
CA ASN A 180 20.29 61.21 -31.83
C ASN A 180 20.90 61.01 -33.25
N THR A 181 20.06 60.78 -34.27
CA THR A 181 19.50 61.83 -35.19
C THR A 181 18.77 61.26 -36.42
N ALA A 182 17.71 61.99 -36.80
CA ALA A 182 17.17 62.24 -38.14
C ALA A 182 16.66 61.09 -39.04
N GLU A 183 15.35 61.16 -39.29
CA GLU A 183 14.65 60.98 -40.57
C GLU A 183 15.19 59.90 -41.53
N ASP A 184 14.51 58.74 -41.55
CA ASP A 184 14.13 58.18 -42.83
C ASP A 184 12.82 57.36 -42.72
N ARG A 185 11.93 57.62 -43.68
CA ARG A 185 10.63 56.99 -43.80
C ARG A 185 10.79 55.76 -44.71
N ASP A 186 10.91 54.58 -44.12
CA ASP A 186 10.43 53.35 -44.78
C ASP A 186 10.22 52.22 -43.76
N GLY A 187 8.97 51.87 -43.50
CA GLY A 187 8.60 50.85 -42.53
C GLY A 187 8.66 49.45 -43.16
N PRO A 188 9.37 48.47 -42.57
CA PRO A 188 9.33 47.11 -43.08
C PRO A 188 7.96 46.48 -42.77
N GLN A 189 7.28 46.03 -43.83
CA GLN A 189 6.01 45.31 -43.76
C GLN A 189 6.11 44.13 -42.77
N ARG A 190 5.36 44.20 -41.66
CA ARG A 190 5.09 43.05 -40.80
C ARG A 190 4.31 42.03 -41.63
N LYS A 191 4.97 40.96 -42.07
CA LYS A 191 4.29 39.72 -42.46
C LYS A 191 3.57 39.20 -41.21
N MET A 192 2.25 39.36 -41.14
CA MET A 192 1.42 38.60 -40.22
C MET A 192 1.59 37.12 -40.58
N LEU A 193 2.22 36.34 -39.69
CA LEU A 193 2.09 34.89 -39.71
C LEU A 193 0.62 34.60 -39.46
N GLN A 194 -0.06 34.11 -40.50
CA GLN A 194 -1.39 33.57 -40.40
C GLN A 194 -1.24 32.29 -39.56
N GLU A 195 -1.58 32.35 -38.28
CA GLU A 195 -1.69 31.15 -37.45
C GLU A 195 -2.71 30.23 -38.11
N THR A 196 -2.22 29.10 -38.62
CA THR A 196 -3.05 28.02 -39.09
C THR A 196 -3.80 27.47 -37.88
N HIS A 197 -5.07 27.87 -37.73
CA HIS A 197 -5.98 27.24 -36.80
C HIS A 197 -6.07 25.74 -37.14
N THR A 198 -5.44 24.91 -36.33
CA THR A 198 -5.71 23.47 -36.31
C THR A 198 -7.15 23.29 -35.81
N PRO A 199 -8.03 22.63 -36.56
CA PRO A 199 -9.35 22.28 -36.05
C PRO A 199 -9.18 21.40 -34.81
N ALA A 200 -9.95 21.68 -33.75
CA ALA A 200 -10.05 20.78 -32.61
C ALA A 200 -10.43 19.37 -33.11
N LYS A 201 -9.75 18.34 -32.59
CA LYS A 201 -10.07 16.95 -32.95
C LYS A 201 -11.56 16.68 -32.68
N PRO A 202 -12.28 16.00 -33.58
CA PRO A 202 -13.65 15.60 -33.33
C PRO A 202 -13.74 14.73 -32.06
N LEU A 203 -14.82 14.88 -31.28
CA LEU A 203 -15.07 14.16 -30.02
C LEU A 203 -14.95 12.63 -30.13
N SER A 204 -14.95 12.07 -31.33
CA SER A 204 -14.74 10.65 -31.61
C SER A 204 -13.27 10.19 -31.50
N GLN A 205 -12.33 11.09 -31.19
CA GLN A 205 -10.90 10.81 -30.98
C GLN A 205 -10.42 11.30 -29.61
N ILE A 206 -11.32 11.47 -28.66
CA ILE A 206 -10.91 11.51 -27.25
C ILE A 206 -10.45 10.07 -26.96
N ASP A 207 -9.15 9.90 -26.75
CA ASP A 207 -8.60 8.66 -26.22
C ASP A 207 -9.27 8.44 -24.85
N VAL A 208 -10.33 7.63 -24.82
CA VAL A 208 -10.85 7.10 -23.58
C VAL A 208 -9.69 6.31 -22.98
N PRO A 209 -9.25 6.58 -21.73
CA PRO A 209 -8.21 5.78 -21.10
C PRO A 209 -8.61 4.31 -21.25
N SER A 210 -7.77 3.51 -21.91
CA SER A 210 -8.02 2.08 -22.02
C SER A 210 -8.07 1.53 -20.60
N VAL A 211 -9.17 0.85 -20.25
CA VAL A 211 -9.25 0.11 -18.99
C VAL A 211 -7.99 -0.75 -18.87
N PRO A 212 -7.24 -0.67 -17.75
CA PRO A 212 -6.07 -1.52 -17.53
C PRO A 212 -6.37 -2.98 -17.79
N ALA A 213 -5.35 -3.74 -18.22
CA ALA A 213 -5.52 -5.15 -18.57
C ALA A 213 -5.76 -6.05 -17.35
N LEU A 214 -5.35 -5.60 -16.17
CA LEU A 214 -5.44 -6.31 -14.89
C LEU A 214 -6.03 -5.41 -13.81
N ALA A 215 -6.48 -6.03 -12.73
CA ALA A 215 -6.80 -5.32 -11.50
C ALA A 215 -5.50 -4.93 -10.80
N ASP A 216 -5.50 -3.78 -10.14
CA ASP A 216 -4.41 -3.36 -9.28
C ASP A 216 -4.67 -3.90 -7.87
N VAL A 217 -3.97 -4.97 -7.47
CA VAL A 217 -4.15 -5.62 -6.16
C VAL A 217 -2.83 -5.67 -5.43
N THR A 218 -2.81 -5.13 -4.21
CA THR A 218 -1.65 -5.15 -3.31
C THR A 218 -2.01 -5.74 -1.95
N SER A 219 -1.07 -6.45 -1.35
CA SER A 219 -1.15 -6.97 0.02
C SER A 219 0.00 -6.40 0.85
N TRP A 220 -0.32 -5.86 2.03
CA TRP A 220 0.66 -5.32 2.96
C TRP A 220 0.61 -6.09 4.27
N ALA A 221 1.74 -6.62 4.71
CA ALA A 221 1.82 -7.47 5.88
C ALA A 221 2.96 -7.05 6.82
N ALA A 222 2.86 -7.45 8.08
CA ALA A 222 3.97 -7.39 9.04
C ALA A 222 4.63 -8.77 9.11
N CYS A 223 5.84 -8.93 8.59
CA CYS A 223 6.56 -10.20 8.66
C CYS A 223 7.58 -10.22 9.82
N GLU A 224 7.45 -11.20 10.72
CA GLU A 224 8.42 -12.29 10.94
C GLU A 224 7.85 -13.31 11.96
N ASP A 225 8.17 -14.59 11.74
CA ASP A 225 7.50 -15.81 12.22
C ASP A 225 7.45 -16.11 13.73
N ASP A 226 8.01 -15.27 14.61
CA ASP A 226 8.20 -15.66 16.03
C ASP A 226 7.78 -14.62 17.08
N GLU A 227 7.16 -13.51 16.69
CA GLU A 227 6.71 -12.52 17.69
C GLU A 227 5.18 -12.41 17.75
N VAL A 228 4.67 -12.74 18.95
CA VAL A 228 3.46 -12.15 19.53
C VAL A 228 3.54 -10.66 19.24
N THR A 229 2.68 -10.18 18.34
CA THR A 229 2.60 -8.79 17.87
C THR A 229 3.07 -7.84 18.96
N LEU A 230 4.10 -7.02 18.67
CA LEU A 230 4.62 -5.93 19.51
C LEU A 230 3.55 -4.84 19.81
N GLY A 231 2.27 -5.18 19.75
CA GLY A 231 1.13 -4.34 20.05
C GLY A 231 1.12 -3.94 21.51
N GLY A 232 1.12 -2.64 21.74
CA GLY A 232 0.76 -2.09 23.04
C GLY A 232 -0.77 -2.05 23.20
N PRO A 233 -1.28 -1.54 24.33
CA PRO A 233 -2.72 -1.26 24.50
C PRO A 233 -3.28 -0.20 23.53
N ARG A 234 -2.49 0.24 22.55
CA ARG A 234 -2.83 1.27 21.55
C ARG A 234 -2.90 0.71 20.13
N GLY A 235 -2.71 -0.59 19.92
CA GLY A 235 -2.72 -1.19 18.58
C GLY A 235 -1.40 -1.81 18.16
N GLY A 236 -1.42 -2.49 17.02
CA GLY A 236 -0.27 -3.08 16.34
C GLY A 236 0.77 -2.04 15.92
N VAL A 237 2.05 -2.41 16.01
CA VAL A 237 3.17 -1.52 15.63
C VAL A 237 3.16 -1.26 14.13
N PHE A 238 2.84 -2.28 13.33
CA PHE A 238 2.78 -2.18 11.89
C PHE A 238 1.68 -1.22 11.43
N ILE A 239 0.41 -1.47 11.80
CA ILE A 239 -0.69 -0.61 11.35
C ILE A 239 -0.53 0.83 11.86
N THR A 240 0.01 1.02 13.08
CA THR A 240 0.33 2.35 13.60
C THR A 240 1.35 3.06 12.73
N ALA A 241 2.44 2.38 12.35
CA ALA A 241 3.47 2.93 11.47
C ALA A 241 2.92 3.22 10.07
N PHE A 242 2.13 2.31 9.51
CA PHE A 242 1.47 2.41 8.22
C PHE A 242 0.55 3.63 8.14
N VAL A 243 -0.39 3.75 9.07
CA VAL A 243 -1.34 4.88 9.15
C VAL A 243 -0.60 6.20 9.34
N ASN A 244 0.43 6.25 10.18
CA ASN A 244 1.20 7.47 10.41
C ASN A 244 2.01 7.90 9.17
N ALA A 245 2.53 6.94 8.40
CA ALA A 245 3.24 7.22 7.15
C ALA A 245 2.29 7.86 6.13
N LEU A 246 1.11 7.29 5.93
CA LEU A 246 0.11 7.79 4.98
C LEU A 246 -0.52 9.13 5.39
N LYS A 247 -0.80 9.34 6.69
CA LYS A 247 -1.23 10.66 7.19
C LYS A 247 -0.23 11.76 6.90
N LYS A 248 1.07 11.43 6.90
CA LYS A 248 2.15 12.39 6.66
C LYS A 248 2.38 12.65 5.17
N ASN A 249 2.25 11.63 4.34
CA ASN A 249 2.37 11.75 2.88
C ASN A 249 1.38 10.79 2.19
N PRO A 250 0.19 11.27 1.82
CA PRO A 250 -0.81 10.40 1.17
C PRO A 250 -0.50 10.10 -0.30
N PHE A 251 0.35 10.90 -0.95
CA PHE A 251 0.74 10.72 -2.36
C PHE A 251 2.10 10.03 -2.50
N VAL A 252 2.31 8.99 -1.71
CA VAL A 252 3.57 8.25 -1.61
C VAL A 252 3.62 7.14 -2.65
N THR A 253 4.80 6.81 -3.15
CA THR A 253 4.97 5.58 -3.95
C THR A 253 5.03 4.33 -3.06
N HIS A 254 4.75 3.15 -3.62
CA HIS A 254 4.81 1.89 -2.86
C HIS A 254 6.19 1.68 -2.20
N ALA A 255 7.30 1.95 -2.92
CA ALA A 255 8.65 1.83 -2.36
C ALA A 255 8.93 2.84 -1.23
N GLU A 256 8.47 4.09 -1.38
CA GLU A 256 8.65 5.12 -0.35
C GLU A 256 7.83 4.82 0.91
N LEU A 257 6.62 4.26 0.73
CA LEU A 257 5.77 3.84 1.84
C LEU A 257 6.44 2.70 2.58
N LEU A 258 6.84 1.63 1.86
CA LEU A 258 7.52 0.48 2.43
C LEU A 258 8.75 0.92 3.25
N HIS A 259 9.63 1.75 2.65
CA HIS A 259 10.80 2.28 3.36
C HIS A 259 10.44 3.13 4.59
N THR A 260 9.38 3.94 4.50
CA THR A 260 8.93 4.78 5.61
C THR A 260 8.39 3.93 6.75
N VAL A 261 7.55 2.94 6.45
CA VAL A 261 6.97 2.02 7.43
C VAL A 261 8.07 1.20 8.09
N THR A 262 8.99 0.58 7.34
CA THR A 262 10.14 -0.15 7.90
C THR A 262 10.92 0.71 8.89
N ARG A 263 11.19 1.97 8.53
CA ARG A 263 11.93 2.90 9.38
C ARG A 263 11.17 3.28 10.65
N GLU A 264 9.85 3.51 10.56
CA GLU A 264 9.04 3.83 11.73
C GLU A 264 8.91 2.63 12.68
N ILE A 265 8.72 1.41 12.16
CA ILE A 265 8.70 0.17 12.94
C ILE A 265 10.04 -0.03 13.68
N ALA A 266 11.16 0.14 12.99
CA ALA A 266 12.49 0.03 13.60
C ALA A 266 12.70 1.05 14.73
N LYS A 267 12.19 2.29 14.59
CA LYS A 267 12.24 3.30 15.66
C LYS A 267 11.38 2.93 16.87
N ILE A 268 10.17 2.44 16.63
CA ILE A 268 9.25 2.01 17.70
C ILE A 268 9.87 0.85 18.47
N THR A 269 10.37 -0.16 17.76
CA THR A 269 11.03 -1.33 18.36
C THR A 269 12.28 -0.93 19.15
N ALA A 270 13.14 -0.06 18.61
CA ALA A 270 14.30 0.45 19.32
C ALA A 270 13.92 1.21 20.60
N ALA A 271 12.82 1.98 20.58
CA ALA A 271 12.30 2.66 21.76
C ALA A 271 11.80 1.66 22.81
N ILE A 272 11.09 0.60 22.41
CA ILE A 272 10.65 -0.48 23.32
C ILE A 272 11.86 -1.16 23.95
N ASN A 273 12.83 -1.58 23.14
CA ASN A 273 14.06 -2.24 23.61
C ASN A 273 14.89 -1.36 24.56
N ALA A 274 14.89 -0.03 24.38
CA ALA A 274 15.56 0.88 25.30
C ALA A 274 14.89 0.94 26.69
N HIS A 275 13.60 0.60 26.81
CA HIS A 275 12.88 0.54 28.09
C HIS A 275 12.97 -0.83 28.77
N LEU A 276 13.30 -1.90 28.04
CA LEU A 276 13.54 -3.23 28.59
C LEU A 276 14.88 -3.24 29.33
N GLN A 277 14.85 -3.52 30.63
CA GLN A 277 16.05 -3.55 31.47
C GLN A 277 16.84 -4.85 31.22
N SER A 278 17.81 -4.83 30.30
CA SER A 278 19.00 -5.69 30.10
C SER A 278 19.02 -7.21 30.47
N ALA A 279 17.90 -7.84 30.80
CA ALA A 279 17.80 -9.25 31.18
C ALA A 279 17.08 -10.11 30.13
N ASP A 280 16.31 -9.47 29.24
CA ASP A 280 15.60 -10.13 28.14
C ASP A 280 16.32 -9.87 26.81
N GLU A 281 16.22 -10.84 25.90
CA GLU A 281 16.68 -10.68 24.52
C GLU A 281 15.93 -9.51 23.86
N PRO A 282 16.61 -8.59 23.15
CA PRO A 282 15.95 -7.46 22.54
C PRO A 282 14.97 -7.94 21.47
N TYR A 283 13.77 -7.35 21.43
CA TYR A 283 12.80 -7.62 20.37
C TYR A 283 13.41 -7.31 19.00
N LYS A 284 13.14 -8.19 18.03
CA LYS A 284 13.53 -7.93 16.65
C LYS A 284 12.46 -7.05 16.02
N ALA A 285 12.89 -6.07 15.24
CA ALA A 285 11.91 -5.23 14.54
C ALA A 285 11.27 -6.04 13.42
N PRO A 286 9.93 -6.13 13.35
CA PRO A 286 9.28 -6.80 12.24
C PRO A 286 9.59 -6.07 10.94
N THR A 287 9.68 -6.83 9.85
CA THR A 287 9.92 -6.31 8.52
C THR A 287 8.59 -6.26 7.79
N PRO A 288 8.09 -5.08 7.40
CA PRO A 288 6.87 -5.01 6.60
C PRO A 288 7.14 -5.58 5.21
N GLU A 289 6.13 -6.22 4.64
CA GLU A 289 6.16 -6.80 3.31
C GLU A 289 5.05 -6.20 2.43
N LEU A 290 5.36 -6.15 1.14
CA LEU A 290 4.43 -5.79 0.07
C LEU A 290 4.40 -6.91 -0.96
N GLU A 291 3.21 -7.36 -1.31
CA GLU A 291 2.95 -8.23 -2.45
C GLU A 291 2.01 -7.59 -3.47
N SER A 292 2.05 -8.08 -4.71
CA SER A 292 1.33 -7.50 -5.84
C SER A 292 1.06 -8.52 -6.95
N ILE A 293 -0.07 -8.36 -7.65
CA ILE A 293 -0.34 -9.06 -8.92
C ILE A 293 0.67 -8.65 -10.00
N GLU A 294 1.04 -7.38 -10.02
CA GLU A 294 2.00 -6.82 -10.97
C GLU A 294 3.44 -6.99 -10.48
N PRO A 295 4.43 -7.09 -11.39
CA PRO A 295 5.85 -7.18 -11.03
C PRO A 295 6.30 -6.04 -10.12
N MET A 296 7.08 -6.38 -9.10
CA MET A 296 7.49 -5.43 -8.05
C MET A 296 8.28 -4.24 -8.60
N GLU A 297 9.14 -4.43 -9.61
CA GLU A 297 9.92 -3.34 -10.20
C GLU A 297 9.06 -2.22 -10.79
N GLU A 298 7.88 -2.57 -11.30
CA GLU A 298 6.90 -1.62 -11.82
C GLU A 298 6.12 -1.03 -10.65
N LYS A 299 5.56 -1.90 -9.79
CA LYS A 299 4.71 -1.51 -8.66
C LYS A 299 5.37 -0.52 -7.71
N TYR A 300 6.67 -0.67 -7.45
CA TYR A 300 7.42 0.21 -6.55
C TYR A 300 7.38 1.69 -6.91
N LEU A 301 7.33 2.00 -8.21
CA LEU A 301 7.38 3.38 -8.72
C LEU A 301 5.99 4.01 -8.81
N GLU A 302 4.94 3.20 -8.73
CA GLU A 302 3.58 3.68 -8.82
C GLU A 302 3.19 4.43 -7.54
N PRO A 303 2.54 5.59 -7.68
CA PRO A 303 1.85 6.22 -6.56
C PRO A 303 0.85 5.23 -5.96
N LEU A 304 0.76 5.22 -4.65
CA LEU A 304 -0.32 4.53 -3.96
C LEU A 304 -1.63 5.21 -4.33
N ASP A 305 -2.60 4.42 -4.80
CA ASP A 305 -3.95 4.88 -5.13
C ASP A 305 -4.96 4.10 -4.28
N ILE A 306 -5.47 4.75 -3.24
CA ILE A 306 -6.45 4.18 -2.29
C ILE A 306 -7.62 5.11 -2.13
#